data_AF-A0A519VSH6-F1
#
_entry.id   AF-A0A519VSH6-F1
#
_cell.length_a   1.000
_cell.length_b   1.000
_cell.length_c   1.000
_cell.angle_alpha   90.00
_cell.angle_beta   90.00
_cell.angle_gamma   90.00
#
_symmetry.space_group_name_H-M   'P 1'
#
loop_
_entity.id
_entity.type
_entity.pdbx_description
1 polymer ?
#
loop_
_entity_poly.entity_id
_entity_poly.type
_entity_poly.pdbx_seq_one_letter_code
_entity_poly.pdbx_strand_id
1 'polypeptide(L)'
;MATSPVAIELLLVPQGRQLNFAKELLEIIDICRRAGGESAPWELVAHNARSPFVDTRNFPAGTLIEYYAQHLSQHGQEVGRSNVVSTTQS
;
A
#
# COMPACT_ATOMS: atom_id res chain seq x y z
N MET A 1 10.50 22.43 -14.51
CA MET A 1 11.08 21.07 -14.50
C MET A 1 9.94 20.12 -14.14
N ALA A 2 9.54 19.23 -15.04
CA ALA A 2 8.57 18.19 -14.71
C ALA A 2 9.33 17.10 -13.96
N THR A 3 9.12 16.96 -12.66
CA THR A 3 9.63 15.81 -11.90
C THR A 3 8.89 14.59 -12.40
N SER A 4 9.62 13.60 -12.90
CA SER A 4 9.07 12.28 -13.18
C SER A 4 8.30 11.79 -11.94
N PRO A 5 7.10 11.21 -12.09
CA PRO A 5 6.35 10.70 -10.94
C PRO A 5 7.21 9.68 -10.20
N VAL A 6 7.33 9.83 -8.88
CA VAL A 6 8.04 8.88 -8.04
C VAL A 6 7.28 7.56 -8.11
N ALA A 7 7.82 6.60 -8.85
CA ALA A 7 7.25 5.26 -8.96
C ALA A 7 7.75 4.44 -7.77
N ILE A 8 6.90 4.28 -6.76
CA ILE A 8 7.15 3.37 -5.65
C ILE A 8 6.89 1.95 -6.15
N GLU A 9 7.85 1.05 -6.00
CA GLU A 9 7.58 -0.38 -6.18
C GLU A 9 7.10 -0.98 -4.86
N LEU A 10 5.92 -1.58 -4.87
CA LEU A 10 5.35 -2.28 -3.74
C LEU A 10 5.43 -3.79 -3.97
N LEU A 11 6.04 -4.50 -3.02
CA LEU A 11 6.21 -5.94 -3.04
C LEU A 11 5.43 -6.58 -1.90
N LEU A 12 4.62 -7.59 -2.22
CA LEU A 12 3.82 -8.35 -1.25
C LEU A 12 4.43 -9.72 -1.02
N VAL A 13 4.67 -10.06 0.25
CA VAL A 13 4.89 -11.43 0.71
C VAL A 13 3.53 -11.96 1.19
N PRO A 14 2.90 -12.91 0.45
CA PRO A 14 1.53 -13.33 0.73
C PRO A 14 1.35 -13.92 2.14
N GLN A 15 2.35 -14.70 2.59
CA GLN A 15 2.36 -15.24 3.95
C GLN A 15 2.50 -14.09 4.96
N GLY A 16 1.43 -13.83 5.71
CA GLY A 16 1.40 -12.76 6.71
C GLY A 16 1.08 -11.37 6.17
N ARG A 17 0.76 -11.21 4.86
CA ARG A 17 0.42 -9.91 4.23
C ARG A 17 1.45 -8.83 4.56
N GLN A 18 2.73 -9.15 4.35
CA GLN A 18 3.85 -8.23 4.54
C GLN A 18 4.11 -7.44 3.24
N LEU A 19 4.13 -6.12 3.37
CA LEU A 19 4.35 -5.16 2.30
C LEU A 19 5.74 -4.53 2.45
N ASN A 20 6.57 -4.70 1.44
CA ASN A 20 7.91 -4.14 1.35
C ASN A 20 7.93 -3.03 0.28
N PHE A 21 8.58 -1.92 0.57
CA PHE A 21 8.68 -0.76 -0.29
C PHE A 21 9.90 0.07 0.13
N ALA A 22 10.57 0.70 -0.83
CA ALA A 22 11.61 1.67 -0.53
C ALA A 22 10.98 3.02 -0.15
N LYS A 23 11.56 3.69 0.83
CA LYS A 23 11.27 5.09 1.15
C LYS A 23 12.51 5.78 1.68
N GLU A 24 12.70 7.05 1.31
CA GLU A 24 13.72 7.91 1.89
C GLU A 24 13.27 8.50 3.25
N LEU A 25 14.21 9.04 4.02
CA LEU A 25 14.01 9.42 5.43
C LEU A 25 12.84 10.39 5.69
N LEU A 26 12.51 11.22 4.69
CA LEU A 26 11.46 12.24 4.78
C LEU A 26 10.20 11.89 3.99
N GLU A 27 10.21 10.80 3.22
CA GLU A 27 9.04 10.44 2.42
C GLU A 27 7.90 9.94 3.30
N ILE A 28 6.70 10.42 3.00
CA ILE A 28 5.47 10.01 3.69
C ILE A 28 4.78 9.02 2.78
N ILE A 29 4.80 7.75 3.19
CA ILE A 29 4.16 6.66 2.44
C ILE A 29 2.96 6.17 3.23
N ASP A 30 1.78 6.26 2.63
CA ASP A 30 0.55 5.72 3.17
C ASP A 30 0.25 4.37 2.50
N ILE A 31 -0.28 3.41 3.26
CA ILE A 31 -0.72 2.12 2.72
C ILE A 31 -2.24 2.11 2.67
N CYS A 32 -2.75 1.87 1.48
CA CYS A 32 -4.18 1.72 1.22
C CYS A 32 -4.50 0.26 0.89
N ARG A 33 -5.68 -0.19 1.30
CA ARG A 33 -6.17 -1.56 1.09
C ARG A 33 -7.62 -1.56 0.67
N ARG A 34 -8.01 -2.48 -0.22
CA ARG A 34 -9.41 -2.89 -0.36
C ARG A 34 -9.52 -4.40 -0.22
N ALA A 35 -10.67 -4.87 0.25
CA ALA A 35 -10.96 -6.29 0.44
C ALA A 35 -12.33 -6.62 -0.15
N GLY A 36 -12.41 -7.65 -1.00
CA GLY A 36 -13.62 -8.02 -1.72
C GLY A 36 -13.63 -7.64 -3.21
N GLY A 37 -12.48 -7.25 -3.77
CA GLY A 37 -12.31 -6.97 -5.20
C GLY A 37 -12.67 -5.56 -5.64
N GLU A 38 -12.87 -5.36 -6.95
CA GLU A 38 -12.85 -4.03 -7.57
C GLU A 38 -13.92 -3.06 -7.06
N SER A 39 -15.07 -3.57 -6.65
CA SER A 39 -16.18 -2.75 -6.14
C SER A 39 -16.01 -2.34 -4.67
N ALA A 40 -15.04 -2.90 -3.95
CA ALA A 40 -14.77 -2.53 -2.57
C ALA A 40 -14.05 -1.18 -2.48
N PRO A 41 -14.39 -0.33 -1.50
CA PRO A 41 -13.70 0.93 -1.29
C PRO A 41 -12.27 0.71 -0.82
N TRP A 42 -11.38 1.62 -1.20
CA TRP A 42 -10.03 1.71 -0.63
C TRP A 42 -10.09 2.33 0.77
N GLU A 43 -9.41 1.70 1.71
CA GLU A 43 -9.25 2.13 3.10
C GLU A 43 -7.78 2.49 3.33
N LEU A 44 -7.51 3.62 4.01
CA LEU A 44 -6.18 3.90 4.56
C LEU A 44 -5.94 2.98 5.76
N VAL A 45 -4.92 2.12 5.68
CA VAL A 45 -4.61 1.14 6.75
C VAL A 45 -3.36 1.49 7.54
N ALA A 46 -2.47 2.32 6.98
CA ALA A 46 -1.33 2.87 7.70
C ALA A 46 -0.95 4.23 7.12
N HIS A 47 -0.88 5.25 7.98
CA HIS A 47 -0.33 6.55 7.63
C HIS A 47 1.16 6.59 7.95
N ASN A 48 1.97 7.19 7.07
CA ASN A 48 3.43 7.25 7.17
C ASN A 48 4.06 5.90 7.57
N ALA A 49 3.66 4.86 6.86
CA ALA A 49 4.06 3.49 7.09
C ALA A 49 5.59 3.32 7.03
N ARG A 50 6.06 2.37 7.84
CA ARG A 50 7.44 1.87 7.78
C ARG A 50 7.48 0.62 6.93
N SER A 51 8.62 0.38 6.29
CA SER A 51 8.87 -0.87 5.59
C SER A 51 9.79 -1.78 6.43
N PRO A 52 9.47 -3.08 6.59
CA PRO A 52 8.23 -3.73 6.15
C PRO A 52 7.00 -3.28 6.96
N PHE A 53 5.85 -3.20 6.28
CA PHE A 53 4.54 -3.08 6.93
C PHE A 53 3.83 -4.43 6.90
N VAL A 54 3.12 -4.79 7.97
CA VAL A 54 2.40 -6.07 8.08
C VAL A 54 0.94 -5.78 8.36
N ASP A 55 0.03 -6.20 7.47
CA ASP A 55 -1.41 -6.07 7.69
C ASP A 55 -1.94 -7.23 8.53
N THR A 56 -2.23 -6.95 9.80
CA THR A 56 -2.71 -7.94 10.77
C THR A 56 -4.23 -8.07 10.80
N ARG A 57 -4.99 -7.38 9.93
CA ARG A 57 -6.46 -7.52 9.91
C ARG A 57 -6.87 -8.93 9.48
N ASN A 58 -7.85 -9.49 10.19
CA ASN A 58 -8.42 -10.78 9.84
C ASN A 58 -9.51 -10.63 8.78
N PHE A 59 -9.44 -11.48 7.76
CA PHE A 59 -10.44 -11.58 6.69
C PHE A 59 -10.95 -13.02 6.60
N PRO A 60 -12.17 -13.23 6.08
CA PRO A 60 -12.62 -14.58 5.71
C PRO A 60 -11.68 -15.23 4.70
N ALA A 61 -11.51 -16.55 4.79
CA ALA A 61 -10.76 -17.32 3.79
C ALA A 61 -11.38 -17.12 2.39
N GLY A 62 -10.52 -17.04 1.38
CA GLY A 62 -10.92 -16.76 0.00
C GLY A 62 -11.11 -15.27 -0.32
N THR A 63 -11.01 -14.36 0.66
CA THR A 63 -11.13 -12.91 0.40
C THR A 63 -9.97 -12.44 -0.47
N LEU A 64 -10.26 -11.82 -1.61
CA LEU A 64 -9.27 -11.07 -2.39
C LEU A 64 -8.94 -9.77 -1.66
N ILE A 65 -7.65 -9.56 -1.40
CA ILE A 65 -7.13 -8.37 -0.74
C ILE A 65 -6.12 -7.72 -1.66
N GLU A 66 -6.27 -6.42 -1.85
CA GLU A 66 -5.42 -5.62 -2.73
C GLU A 66 -4.85 -4.44 -1.98
N TYR A 67 -3.63 -4.04 -2.35
CA TYR A 67 -2.89 -2.96 -1.71
C TYR A 67 -2.23 -2.06 -2.74
N TYR A 68 -2.10 -0.78 -2.41
CA TYR A 68 -1.14 0.12 -3.03
C TYR A 68 -0.52 1.03 -1.97
N ALA A 69 0.65 1.57 -2.27
CA ALA A 69 1.33 2.59 -1.49
C ALA A 69 1.12 3.96 -2.15
N GLN A 70 0.81 4.97 -1.35
CA GLN A 70 0.59 6.34 -1.77
C GLN A 70 1.72 7.22 -1.24
N HIS A 71 2.42 7.93 -2.11
CA HIS A 71 3.40 8.93 -1.71
C HIS A 71 2.69 10.26 -1.47
N LEU A 72 2.87 10.82 -0.28
CA LEU A 72 2.43 12.16 0.06
C LEU A 72 3.62 13.12 0.14
N SER A 73 3.41 14.34 -0.34
CA SER A 73 4.26 15.48 0.01
C SER A 73 4.15 15.82 1.50
N GLN A 74 5.07 16.65 2.00
CA GLN A 74 5.03 17.16 3.38
C GLN A 74 3.74 17.93 3.72
N HIS A 75 2.99 18.38 2.72
CA HIS A 75 1.70 19.06 2.88
C HIS A 75 0.50 18.10 2.75
N GLY A 76 0.73 16.78 2.74
CA GLY A 76 -0.32 15.77 2.65
C GLY A 76 -0.95 15.62 1.27
N GLN A 77 -0.37 16.21 0.22
CA GLN A 77 -0.85 16.05 -1.16
C GLN A 77 -0.25 14.80 -1.79
N GLU A 78 -1.05 14.02 -2.52
CA GLU A 78 -0.54 12.90 -3.30
C GLU A 78 0.41 13.37 -4.38
N VAL A 79 1.59 12.77 -4.43
CA VAL A 79 2.62 13.04 -5.45
C VAL A 79 2.98 11.80 -6.28
N GLY A 80 2.47 10.62 -5.90
CA GLY A 80 2.66 9.38 -6.63
C GLY A 80 1.98 8.19 -5.95
N ARG A 81 1.88 7.07 -6.68
CA ARG A 81 1.37 5.80 -6.16
C ARG A 81 2.14 4.62 -6.76
N SER A 82 2.15 3.51 -6.04
CA SER A 82 2.75 2.27 -6.51
C SER A 82 1.89 1.51 -7.53
N ASN A 83 2.43 0.38 -8.01
CA ASN A 83 1.61 -0.71 -8.54
C ASN A 83 0.63 -1.23 -7.47
N VAL A 84 -0.49 -1.81 -7.92
CA VAL A 84 -1.38 -2.59 -7.05
C VAL A 84 -0.82 -4.00 -6.93
N VAL A 85 -0.76 -4.52 -5.71
CA VAL A 85 -0.43 -5.92 -5.41
C VAL A 85 -1.61 -6.61 -4.75
N SER A 86 -1.74 -7.91 -4.95
CA SER A 86 -2.89 -8.67 -4.44
C SER A 86 -2.50 -10.02 -3.88
N THR A 87 -3.30 -10.48 -2.93
CA THR A 87 -3.27 -11.85 -2.41
C THR A 87 -4.68 -12.30 -2.08
N THR A 88 -4.88 -13.61 -2.04
CA THR A 88 -6.08 -14.21 -1.47
C THR A 88 -5.81 -14.60 -0.03
N GLN A 89 -6.74 -14.32 0.88
CA GLN A 89 -6.68 -14.84 2.24
C GLN A 89 -6.76 -16.36 2.21
N SER A 90 -5.71 -17.03 2.71
CA SER A 90 -5.72 -18.48 2.96
C SER A 90 -6.63 -18.84 4.12
#